data_AF-A0A5P9F1K7-F1
#
_entry.id   AF-A0A5P9F1K7-F1
#
_cell.length_a   1.000
_cell.length_b   1.000
_cell.length_c   1.000
_cell.angle_alpha   90.00
_cell.angle_beta   90.00
_cell.angle_gamma   90.00
#
_symmetry.space_group_name_H-M   'P 1'
#
loop_
_entity.id
_entity.type
_entity.pdbx_description
1 polymer ?
#
loop_
_entity_poly.entity_id
_entity_poly.type
_entity_poly.pdbx_seq_one_letter_code
_entity_poly.pdbx_strand_id
1 'polypeptide(L)'
;MSTCADLPVLECEVPKEGLKLDLVLRPREQKDGEPQYWPLFNADNPEEHFGNMRFGIHRGGVLTLRVSLDLSEVPGRELEFVRFKQNHRLDGVIALSPDFRHQFRARAKEVDGDYTKLVIKIKDKEQIPDRFNFLWMCVDPETGMHFVSGDPEAGVNPIPGQANSG
;
A
#
# COMPACT_ATOMS: atom_id res chain seq x y z
N MET A 1 -2.56 7.85 21.65
CA MET A 1 -1.99 8.08 20.31
C MET A 1 -2.47 6.93 19.45
N SER A 2 -2.96 7.19 18.24
CA SER A 2 -3.36 6.11 17.33
C SER A 2 -2.11 5.65 16.58
N THR A 3 -1.71 4.40 16.80
CA THR A 3 -0.71 3.73 15.96
C THR A 3 -1.36 3.27 14.65
N CYS A 4 -0.57 2.88 13.63
CA CYS A 4 -1.13 2.27 12.41
C CYS A 4 -2.04 1.07 12.74
N ALA A 5 -1.70 0.31 13.79
CA ALA A 5 -2.42 -0.89 14.20
C ALA A 5 -3.80 -0.60 14.84
N ASP A 6 -4.00 0.60 15.38
CA ASP A 6 -5.26 1.00 16.04
C ASP A 6 -6.33 1.47 15.04
N LEU A 7 -5.99 1.55 13.75
CA LEU A 7 -6.88 2.07 12.71
C LEU A 7 -7.53 0.94 11.90
N PRO A 8 -8.70 1.20 11.29
CA PRO A 8 -9.36 0.25 10.42
C PRO A 8 -8.44 -0.25 9.29
N VAL A 9 -8.63 -1.51 8.90
CA VAL A 9 -7.99 -2.08 7.71
C VAL A 9 -8.91 -1.82 6.52
N LEU A 10 -8.36 -1.27 5.43
CA LEU A 10 -9.04 -1.24 4.14
C LEU A 10 -9.09 -2.68 3.60
N GLU A 11 -10.21 -3.35 3.77
CA GLU A 11 -10.44 -4.68 3.22
C GLU A 11 -11.15 -4.57 1.86
N CYS A 12 -10.57 -5.16 0.82
CA CYS A 12 -11.07 -5.06 -0.54
C CYS A 12 -11.03 -6.42 -1.24
N GLU A 13 -12.18 -6.87 -1.73
CA GLU A 13 -12.26 -8.00 -2.66
C GLU A 13 -12.08 -7.51 -4.10
N VAL A 14 -11.13 -8.09 -4.82
CA VAL A 14 -10.78 -7.75 -6.20
C VAL A 14 -11.48 -8.78 -7.11
N PRO A 15 -12.56 -8.38 -7.79
CA PRO A 15 -13.32 -9.31 -8.61
C PRO A 15 -12.59 -9.60 -9.93
N LYS A 16 -13.13 -10.53 -10.73
CA LYS A 16 -12.51 -10.96 -11.98
C LYS A 16 -12.42 -9.83 -13.02
N GLU A 17 -13.44 -8.97 -13.04
CA GLU A 17 -13.51 -7.75 -13.86
C GLU A 17 -12.51 -6.67 -13.42
N GLY A 18 -11.94 -6.82 -12.22
CA GLY A 18 -10.94 -5.95 -11.63
C GLY A 18 -11.50 -4.88 -10.70
N LEU A 19 -10.63 -4.32 -9.87
CA LEU A 19 -10.92 -3.25 -8.94
C LEU A 19 -10.01 -2.06 -9.21
N LYS A 20 -10.56 -0.85 -9.13
CA LYS A 20 -9.80 0.40 -9.18
C LYS A 20 -10.07 1.19 -7.90
N LEU A 21 -9.01 1.66 -7.26
CA LEU A 21 -9.07 2.51 -6.07
C LEU A 21 -8.18 3.72 -6.28
N ASP A 22 -8.68 4.88 -5.88
CA ASP A 22 -7.93 6.13 -5.84
C ASP A 22 -7.66 6.45 -4.36
N LEU A 23 -6.39 6.40 -3.96
CA LEU A 23 -5.93 6.47 -2.58
C LEU A 23 -5.01 7.68 -2.38
N VAL A 24 -5.04 8.26 -1.19
CA VAL A 24 -4.17 9.35 -0.78
C VAL A 24 -3.47 8.96 0.51
N LEU A 25 -2.14 9.02 0.51
CA LEU A 25 -1.31 8.85 1.69
C LEU A 25 -0.84 10.25 2.13
N ARG A 26 -1.11 10.62 3.38
CA ARG A 26 -0.75 11.92 3.94
C ARG A 26 0.38 11.76 4.97
N PRO A 27 1.63 12.10 4.61
CA PRO A 27 2.73 12.08 5.57
C PRO A 27 2.50 13.05 6.72
N ARG A 28 3.02 12.69 7.90
CA ARG A 28 2.99 13.52 9.11
C ARG A 28 4.38 13.63 9.73
N GLU A 29 4.67 14.80 10.28
CA GLU A 29 5.85 15.01 11.11
C GLU A 29 5.81 14.15 12.38
N GLN A 30 7.00 13.85 12.92
CA GLN A 30 7.08 13.28 14.26
C GLN A 30 6.50 14.27 15.28
N LYS A 31 5.83 13.74 16.30
CA LYS A 31 5.31 14.56 17.40
C LYS A 31 6.08 14.17 18.66
N ASP A 32 6.75 15.15 19.26
CA ASP A 32 7.55 14.95 20.48
C ASP A 32 8.64 13.86 20.33
N GLY A 33 9.19 13.70 19.12
CA GLY A 33 10.19 12.67 18.79
C GLY A 33 9.61 11.29 18.47
N GLU A 34 8.29 11.11 18.59
CA GLU A 34 7.62 9.84 18.31
C GLU A 34 7.10 9.76 16.86
N PRO A 35 7.31 8.63 16.16
CA PRO A 35 6.73 8.38 14.85
C PRO A 35 5.20 8.53 14.86
N GLN A 36 4.67 9.17 13.83
CA GLN A 36 3.22 9.31 13.65
C GLN A 36 2.73 8.38 12.54
N TYR A 37 1.53 7.85 12.73
CA TYR A 37 0.81 7.20 11.63
C TYR A 37 0.53 8.20 10.51
N TRP A 38 0.71 7.77 9.26
CA TRP A 38 0.40 8.54 8.06
C TRP A 38 -0.98 8.14 7.52
N PRO A 39 -2.00 9.02 7.60
CA PRO A 39 -3.33 8.75 7.07
C PRO A 39 -3.32 8.22 5.64
N LEU A 40 -3.99 7.09 5.44
CA LEU A 40 -4.36 6.58 4.12
C LEU A 40 -5.88 6.65 3.99
N PHE A 41 -6.39 7.26 2.94
CA PHE A 41 -7.82 7.36 2.69
C PHE A 41 -8.16 7.24 1.21
N ASN A 42 -9.43 6.95 0.93
CA ASN A 42 -9.93 6.99 -0.44
C ASN A 42 -10.14 8.47 -0.85
N ALA A 43 -9.69 8.85 -2.04
CA ALA A 43 -9.87 10.22 -2.55
C ALA A 43 -11.36 10.65 -2.59
N ASP A 44 -12.26 9.70 -2.83
CA ASP A 44 -13.72 9.94 -2.84
C ASP A 44 -14.33 10.03 -1.43
N ASN A 45 -13.61 9.56 -0.40
CA ASN A 45 -14.06 9.57 0.99
C ASN A 45 -12.91 9.92 1.96
N PRO A 46 -12.52 11.20 2.05
CA PRO A 46 -11.33 11.62 2.79
C PRO A 46 -11.47 11.51 4.31
N GLU A 47 -12.68 11.33 4.84
CA GLU A 47 -12.92 11.17 6.29
C GLU A 47 -12.64 9.74 6.77
N GLU A 48 -12.52 8.77 5.85
CA GLU A 48 -12.32 7.36 6.17
C GLU A 48 -10.83 7.00 6.07
N HIS A 49 -10.18 6.91 7.24
CA HIS A 49 -8.75 6.65 7.35
C HIS A 49 -8.44 5.17 7.67
N PHE A 50 -7.41 4.63 7.04
CA PHE A 50 -7.02 3.23 7.15
C PHE A 50 -5.56 3.04 7.56
N GLY A 51 -5.34 2.23 8.58
CA GLY A 51 -3.99 1.89 9.05
C GLY A 51 -3.23 0.98 8.07
N ASN A 52 -3.99 0.10 7.43
CA ASN A 52 -3.49 -1.01 6.62
C ASN A 52 -4.43 -1.30 5.45
N MET A 53 -3.95 -2.14 4.53
CA MET A 53 -4.76 -2.65 3.43
C MET A 53 -4.63 -4.16 3.33
N ARG A 54 -5.76 -4.82 3.09
CA ARG A 54 -5.85 -6.25 2.83
C ARG A 54 -6.69 -6.48 1.59
N PHE A 55 -6.08 -7.08 0.58
CA PHE A 55 -6.74 -7.37 -0.68
C PHE A 55 -6.96 -8.88 -0.82
N GLY A 56 -8.19 -9.31 -1.07
CA GLY A 56 -8.52 -10.65 -1.52
C GLY A 56 -8.73 -10.63 -3.03
N ILE A 57 -7.95 -11.38 -3.81
CA ILE A 57 -8.06 -11.36 -5.28
C ILE A 57 -8.68 -12.64 -5.80
N HIS A 58 -9.79 -12.50 -6.52
CA HIS A 58 -10.40 -13.62 -7.22
C HIS A 58 -9.57 -14.03 -8.43
N ARG A 59 -9.73 -15.29 -8.85
CA ARG A 59 -9.03 -15.90 -10.00
C ARG A 59 -9.02 -14.97 -11.22
N GLY A 60 -7.81 -14.56 -11.62
CA GLY A 60 -7.59 -13.74 -12.82
C GLY A 60 -7.98 -12.26 -12.67
N GLY A 61 -8.31 -11.81 -11.46
CA GLY A 61 -8.60 -10.43 -11.14
C GLY A 61 -7.40 -9.51 -11.32
N VAL A 62 -7.68 -8.22 -11.37
CA VAL A 62 -6.68 -7.16 -11.55
C VAL A 62 -7.00 -6.00 -10.62
N LEU A 63 -6.09 -5.71 -9.69
CA LEU A 63 -6.16 -4.52 -8.85
C LEU A 63 -5.39 -3.39 -9.52
N THR A 64 -5.99 -2.21 -9.58
CA THR A 64 -5.32 -0.96 -9.98
C THR A 64 -5.47 0.06 -8.86
N LEU A 65 -4.36 0.41 -8.23
CA LEU A 65 -4.29 1.47 -7.24
C LEU A 65 -3.76 2.72 -7.93
N ARG A 66 -4.46 3.84 -7.85
CA ARG A 66 -3.86 5.15 -8.06
C ARG A 66 -3.60 5.73 -6.69
N VAL A 67 -2.36 6.07 -6.39
CA VAL A 67 -1.97 6.57 -5.08
C VAL A 67 -1.23 7.89 -5.25
N SER A 68 -1.54 8.87 -4.39
CA SER A 68 -0.84 10.15 -4.33
C SER A 68 -0.37 10.49 -2.92
N LEU A 69 0.70 11.25 -2.81
CA LEU A 69 1.13 11.86 -1.55
C LEU A 69 0.46 13.23 -1.35
N ASP A 70 -0.12 13.45 -0.17
CA ASP A 70 -0.61 14.75 0.29
C ASP A 70 0.40 15.33 1.29
N LEU A 71 1.22 16.27 0.83
CA LEU A 71 2.31 16.87 1.61
C LEU A 71 1.87 18.07 2.46
N SER A 72 0.57 18.35 2.55
CA SER A 72 0.05 19.54 3.25
C SER A 72 0.42 19.60 4.74
N GLU A 73 0.61 18.45 5.39
CA GLU A 73 1.00 18.34 6.81
C GLU A 73 2.53 18.27 7.03
N VAL A 74 3.33 18.27 5.96
CA VAL A 74 4.81 18.27 5.99
C VAL A 74 5.39 19.31 5.02
N PRO A 75 5.01 20.60 5.14
CA PRO A 75 5.40 21.62 4.18
C PRO A 75 6.92 21.78 4.09
N GLY A 76 7.45 21.81 2.87
CA GLY A 76 8.88 21.99 2.59
C GLY A 76 9.69 20.69 2.52
N ARG A 77 9.08 19.52 2.78
CA ARG A 77 9.71 18.24 2.44
C ARG A 77 9.45 17.88 0.99
N GLU A 78 10.49 17.44 0.30
CA GLU A 78 10.35 16.74 -0.98
C GLU A 78 10.21 15.25 -0.66
N LEU A 79 9.00 14.70 -0.67
CA LEU A 79 8.79 13.26 -0.46
C LEU A 79 8.31 12.60 -1.76
N GLU A 80 8.91 11.47 -2.10
CA GLU A 80 8.53 10.65 -3.26
C GLU A 80 8.29 9.20 -2.83
N PHE A 81 7.52 8.45 -3.62
CA PHE A 81 7.52 7.00 -3.51
C PHE A 81 8.88 6.42 -3.94
N VAL A 82 9.37 5.40 -3.22
CA VAL A 82 10.67 4.78 -3.52
C VAL A 82 10.70 4.12 -4.90
N ARG A 83 11.79 4.37 -5.63
CA ARG A 83 12.10 3.76 -6.93
C ARG A 83 13.02 2.53 -6.75
N PHE A 84 12.53 1.33 -7.02
CA PHE A 84 13.36 0.12 -7.02
C PHE A 84 14.03 -0.08 -8.38
N LYS A 85 15.22 0.51 -8.54
CA LYS A 85 16.01 0.58 -9.79
C LYS A 85 16.25 -0.75 -10.54
N GLN A 86 16.14 -1.89 -9.87
CA GLN A 86 16.35 -3.21 -10.49
C GLN A 86 15.05 -3.92 -10.91
N ASN A 87 13.89 -3.46 -10.43
CA ASN A 87 12.59 -4.06 -10.78
C ASN A 87 11.47 -3.11 -10.32
N HIS A 88 11.02 -2.20 -11.20
CA HIS A 88 9.85 -1.29 -11.04
C HIS A 88 8.51 -1.97 -10.73
N ARG A 89 8.54 -3.24 -10.33
CA ARG A 89 7.38 -4.06 -10.02
C ARG A 89 6.74 -3.63 -8.72
N LEU A 90 7.50 -3.03 -7.80
CA LEU A 90 7.10 -2.75 -6.42
C LEU A 90 7.45 -1.31 -6.02
N ASP A 91 7.58 -0.37 -6.96
CA ASP A 91 7.86 1.02 -6.59
C ASP A 91 6.78 1.53 -5.63
N GLY A 92 7.23 2.22 -4.57
CA GLY A 92 6.38 2.72 -3.50
C GLY A 92 5.82 1.68 -2.53
N VAL A 93 6.00 0.37 -2.73
CA VAL A 93 5.37 -0.67 -1.89
C VAL A 93 6.33 -1.78 -1.44
N ILE A 94 6.13 -2.25 -0.21
CA ILE A 94 6.76 -3.46 0.33
C ILE A 94 5.67 -4.52 0.49
N ALA A 95 5.72 -5.57 -0.32
CA ALA A 95 4.81 -6.71 -0.17
C ALA A 95 5.15 -7.51 1.08
N LEU A 96 4.15 -7.75 1.93
CA LEU A 96 4.29 -8.51 3.17
C LEU A 96 3.97 -10.00 2.99
N SER A 97 3.21 -10.37 1.94
CA SER A 97 2.90 -11.78 1.68
C SER A 97 4.12 -12.50 1.07
N PRO A 98 4.60 -13.61 1.67
CA PRO A 98 5.79 -14.34 1.19
C PRO A 98 5.71 -14.75 -0.29
N ASP A 99 4.54 -15.23 -0.73
CA ASP A 99 4.33 -15.72 -2.09
C ASP A 99 3.99 -14.62 -3.10
N PHE A 100 3.96 -13.35 -2.67
CA PHE A 100 3.50 -12.25 -3.51
C PHE A 100 4.26 -12.17 -4.85
N ARG A 101 5.58 -12.34 -4.79
CA ARG A 101 6.46 -12.22 -5.97
C ARG A 101 6.30 -13.39 -6.93
N HIS A 102 5.95 -14.56 -6.41
CA HIS A 102 5.67 -15.75 -7.21
C HIS A 102 4.32 -15.59 -7.92
N GLN A 103 3.26 -15.38 -7.16
CA GLN A 103 1.89 -15.38 -7.67
C GLN A 103 1.49 -14.12 -8.46
N PHE A 104 1.92 -12.94 -8.02
CA PHE A 104 1.42 -11.68 -8.57
C PHE A 104 2.41 -11.00 -9.53
N ARG A 105 1.85 -10.35 -10.55
CA ARG A 105 2.57 -9.41 -11.42
C ARG A 105 2.18 -8.00 -11.00
N ALA A 106 3.08 -7.35 -10.26
CA ALA A 106 2.96 -5.94 -9.94
C ALA A 106 3.78 -5.08 -10.93
N ARG A 107 3.25 -3.90 -11.26
CA ARG A 107 3.87 -2.85 -12.08
C ARG A 107 3.41 -1.50 -11.57
N ALA A 108 4.35 -0.67 -11.15
CA ALA A 108 4.12 0.73 -10.84
C ALA A 108 4.49 1.60 -12.05
N LYS A 109 3.79 2.72 -12.20
CA LYS A 109 4.09 3.79 -13.15
C LYS A 109 3.88 5.13 -12.47
N GLU A 110 4.82 6.04 -12.65
CA GLU A 110 4.63 7.45 -12.29
C GLU A 110 3.53 8.10 -13.11
N VAL A 111 2.96 9.17 -12.57
CA VAL A 111 1.98 10.02 -13.25
C VAL A 111 2.60 11.40 -13.45
N ASP A 112 2.51 11.92 -14.67
CA ASP A 112 3.01 13.26 -15.03
C ASP A 112 4.51 13.51 -14.74
N GLY A 113 5.32 12.45 -14.66
CA GLY A 113 6.75 12.53 -14.35
C GLY A 113 7.07 12.78 -12.87
N ASP A 114 6.05 12.72 -12.01
CA ASP A 114 6.14 12.96 -10.58
C ASP A 114 5.95 11.65 -9.80
N TYR A 115 6.95 11.29 -8.99
CA TYR A 115 6.91 10.10 -8.13
C TYR A 115 6.16 10.34 -6.81
N THR A 116 5.50 11.48 -6.62
CA THR A 116 4.46 11.65 -5.60
C THR A 116 3.15 10.96 -6.00
N LYS A 117 3.01 10.54 -7.26
CA LYS A 117 1.81 9.87 -7.79
C LYS A 117 2.19 8.60 -8.54
N LEU A 118 1.60 7.47 -8.11
CA LEU A 118 1.79 6.19 -8.77
C LEU A 118 0.48 5.56 -9.21
N VAL A 119 0.51 4.91 -10.36
CA VAL A 119 -0.48 3.90 -10.75
C VAL A 119 0.17 2.53 -10.61
N ILE A 120 -0.29 1.76 -9.62
CA ILE A 120 0.17 0.41 -9.34
C ILE A 120 -0.86 -0.59 -9.82
N LYS A 121 -0.46 -1.48 -10.74
CA LYS A 121 -1.29 -2.55 -11.26
C LYS A 121 -0.77 -3.90 -10.78
N ILE A 122 -1.63 -4.67 -10.12
CA ILE A 122 -1.33 -6.00 -9.58
C ILE A 122 -2.27 -7.01 -10.24
N LYS A 123 -1.71 -8.04 -10.87
CA LYS A 123 -2.45 -9.11 -11.54
C LYS A 123 -2.08 -10.47 -10.96
N ASP A 124 -3.08 -11.30 -10.69
CA ASP A 124 -2.92 -12.73 -10.40
C ASP A 124 -2.45 -13.48 -11.66
N LYS A 125 -1.20 -13.98 -11.66
CA LYS A 125 -0.64 -14.74 -12.80
C LYS A 125 -1.05 -16.20 -12.76
N GLU A 126 -1.07 -16.78 -11.57
CA GLU A 126 -1.30 -18.20 -11.34
C GLU A 126 -2.78 -18.56 -11.44
N GLN A 127 -3.66 -17.55 -11.44
CA GLN A 127 -5.11 -17.76 -11.49
C GLN A 127 -5.57 -18.54 -10.26
N ILE A 128 -5.01 -18.21 -9.11
CA ILE A 128 -5.31 -18.82 -7.81
C ILE A 128 -5.87 -17.72 -6.92
N PRO A 129 -7.04 -17.91 -6.29
CA PRO A 129 -7.53 -16.97 -5.29
C PRO A 129 -6.54 -16.90 -4.12
N ASP A 130 -6.17 -15.69 -3.70
CA ASP A 130 -5.22 -15.48 -2.60
C ASP A 130 -5.36 -14.06 -2.02
N ARG A 131 -4.60 -13.75 -0.96
CA ARG A 131 -4.64 -12.49 -0.24
C ARG A 131 -3.27 -11.84 -0.13
N PHE A 132 -3.24 -10.51 -0.22
CA PHE A 132 -2.00 -9.76 -0.03
C PHE A 132 -2.17 -8.43 0.70
N ASN A 133 -1.08 -8.01 1.34
CA ASN A 133 -0.95 -6.76 2.08
C ASN A 133 0.36 -6.06 1.70
N PHE A 134 0.41 -4.74 1.88
CA PHE A 134 1.59 -3.91 1.61
C PHE A 134 1.87 -2.91 2.73
N LEU A 135 3.14 -2.54 2.85
CA LEU A 135 3.55 -1.26 3.44
C LEU A 135 3.86 -0.27 2.32
N TRP A 136 3.68 1.02 2.59
CA TRP A 136 4.11 2.10 1.72
C TRP A 136 5.57 2.45 2.02
N MET A 137 6.36 2.71 0.99
CA MET A 137 7.75 3.11 1.13
C MET A 137 7.99 4.41 0.37
N CYS A 138 8.38 5.44 1.11
CA CYS A 138 8.69 6.78 0.59
C CYS A 138 10.14 7.14 0.90
N VAL A 139 10.66 8.12 0.17
CA VAL A 139 12.01 8.65 0.33
C VAL A 139 11.99 10.16 0.21
N ASP A 140 12.80 10.81 1.02
CA ASP A 140 13.22 12.18 0.77
C ASP A 140 14.45 12.14 -0.17
N PRO A 141 14.34 12.62 -1.42
CA PRO A 141 15.42 12.52 -2.39
C PRO A 141 16.57 13.48 -2.09
N GLU A 142 16.34 14.56 -1.32
CA GLU A 142 17.39 15.48 -0.91
C GLU A 142 18.30 14.84 0.14
N THR A 143 17.69 14.20 1.14
CA THR A 143 18.44 13.62 2.29
C THR A 143 18.76 12.13 2.12
N GLY A 144 18.06 11.43 1.22
CA GLY A 144 18.11 9.97 1.07
C GLY A 144 17.41 9.21 2.19
N MET A 145 16.67 9.89 3.07
CA MET A 145 15.99 9.28 4.21
C MET A 145 14.77 8.49 3.74
N HIS A 146 14.62 7.25 4.21
CA HIS A 146 13.51 6.38 3.85
C HIS A 146 12.45 6.35 4.96
N PHE A 147 11.19 6.31 4.54
CA PHE A 147 10.03 6.25 5.41
C PHE A 147 9.17 5.05 5.01
N VAL A 148 8.63 4.35 6.01
CA VAL A 148 7.72 3.23 5.81
C VAL A 148 6.43 3.51 6.56
N SER A 149 5.30 3.36 5.89
CA SER A 149 3.96 3.55 6.47
C SER A 149 3.10 2.29 6.32
N GLY A 150 2.32 2.00 7.35
CA GLY A 150 1.53 0.79 7.53
C GLY A 150 1.96 -0.01 8.77
N ASP A 151 1.20 -1.04 9.12
CA ASP A 151 1.49 -1.99 10.18
C ASP A 151 2.16 -3.25 9.60
N PRO A 152 3.40 -3.57 10.00
CA PRO A 152 4.08 -4.78 9.55
C PRO A 152 3.38 -6.07 10.01
N GLU A 153 2.57 -6.04 11.07
CA GLU A 153 1.87 -7.22 11.59
C GLU A 153 0.59 -7.55 10.82
N ALA A 154 0.12 -6.66 9.92
CA ALA A 154 -1.07 -6.89 9.09
C ALA A 154 -0.99 -8.17 8.23
N GLY A 155 0.22 -8.65 7.94
CA GLY A 155 0.50 -9.89 7.21
C GLY A 155 0.74 -11.14 8.07
N VAL A 156 0.81 -11.02 9.41
CA VAL A 156 1.27 -12.10 10.30
C VAL A 156 0.12 -12.97 10.85
N ASN A 157 -1.13 -12.49 10.78
CA ASN A 157 -2.29 -13.27 11.22
C ASN A 157 -3.04 -13.92 10.05
N PRO A 158 -2.81 -15.22 9.75
CA PRO A 158 -3.84 -16.00 9.08
C PRO A 158 -5.09 -15.99 9.96
N ILE A 159 -6.27 -15.77 9.38
CA ILE A 159 -7.52 -15.97 10.14
C ILE A 159 -7.53 -17.42 10.64
N PRO A 160 -7.78 -17.69 11.94
CA PRO A 160 -8.09 -19.03 12.41
C PRO A 160 -9.38 -19.49 11.73
N GLY A 161 -9.26 -20.28 10.65
CA GLY A 161 -10.43 -20.55 9.81
C GLY A 161 -10.20 -21.46 8.61
N GLN A 162 -9.14 -22.27 8.60
CA GLN A 162 -9.09 -23.52 7.84
C GLN A 162 -8.39 -24.56 8.71
N ALA A 163 -9.01 -24.87 9.85
CA ALA A 163 -8.85 -26.20 10.41
C ALA A 163 -9.48 -27.17 9.42
N ASN A 164 -8.64 -28.07 8.90
CA ASN A 164 -9.00 -29.19 8.05
C ASN A 164 -10.39 -29.73 8.38
N SER A 165 -11.33 -29.58 7.45
CA SER A 165 -12.43 -30.54 7.31
C SER A 165 -11.88 -31.69 6.47
N GLY A 166 -11.10 -32.54 7.12
CA GLY A 166 -10.52 -33.77 6.58
C GLY A 166 -10.37 -34.76 7.70
#